data_AF-A0A3D3NZA3-F1
#
_entry.id   AF-A0A3D3NZA3-F1
#
_cell.length_a   1.000
_cell.length_b   1.000
_cell.length_c   1.000
_cell.angle_alpha   90.00
_cell.angle_beta   90.00
_cell.angle_gamma   90.00
#
_symmetry.space_group_name_H-M   'P 1'
#
loop_
_entity.id
_entity.type
_entity.pdbx_description
1 polymer ?
#
loop_
_entity_poly.entity_id
_entity_poly.type
_entity_poly.pdbx_seq_one_letter_code
_entity_poly.pdbx_strand_id
1 'polypeptide(L)'
;MNGTDPPDHLPAFRNYGEAVAMAKQSGDAFYVIAFLLEAWLGDASDAALAEYAERKGKDRRLQTGRAWESWQQLFGKAREDELPGILECIGRYSNCDAPESELVGRALHLMRLEDELGEPVSISARRKAAEEKSMDFKMCLKHLRYWFQRFAEWQEALAHWQAHWVAHMAPLALQASPERRELVQLGLIQRNFADLNPHDKDWWQFRHEELAAQHQGDKALGLIGKAQSNEKWGALKRTQVDELVIHWWPLLLRHGWTDRDVRLLLREVVDRPEEYPLQEDRELADYRQKALGLKKNNARQDKSAPDGRPRGWRVALAMVDRAGADSSESK
;
A
#
# COMPACT_ATOMS: atom_id res chain seq x y z
N MET A 1 -4.33 12.01 16.59
CA MET A 1 -4.60 13.21 15.77
C MET A 1 -6.10 13.33 15.76
N ASN A 2 -6.63 14.43 16.30
CA ASN A 2 -8.08 14.63 16.46
C ASN A 2 -8.68 14.91 15.09
N GLY A 3 -9.63 14.07 14.66
CA GLY A 3 -10.24 14.11 13.34
C GLY A 3 -11.36 15.13 13.21
N THR A 4 -11.04 16.42 13.35
CA THR A 4 -12.03 17.52 13.18
C THR A 4 -11.60 18.60 12.20
N ASP A 5 -10.33 18.62 11.79
CA ASP A 5 -9.85 19.60 10.81
C ASP A 5 -10.02 19.03 9.40
N PRO A 6 -10.48 19.84 8.43
CA PRO A 6 -10.55 19.41 7.03
C PRO A 6 -9.13 19.05 6.53
N PRO A 7 -8.99 18.07 5.62
CA PRO A 7 -7.70 17.72 5.04
C PRO A 7 -6.99 18.93 4.41
N ASP A 8 -5.66 18.94 4.47
CA ASP A 8 -4.84 19.95 3.80
C ASP A 8 -5.00 19.81 2.28
N HIS A 9 -5.35 20.89 1.58
CA HIS A 9 -5.43 20.86 0.13
C HIS A 9 -4.05 20.73 -0.52
N LEU A 10 -3.81 19.64 -1.25
CA LEU A 10 -2.61 19.43 -2.05
C LEU A 10 -2.91 19.81 -3.52
N PRO A 11 -2.24 20.80 -4.12
CA PRO A 11 -2.40 21.07 -5.54
C PRO A 11 -1.91 19.90 -6.40
N ALA A 12 -2.67 19.55 -7.45
CA ALA A 12 -2.21 18.58 -8.44
C ALA A 12 -1.12 19.20 -9.32
N PHE A 13 0.11 18.69 -9.24
CA PHE A 13 1.22 19.17 -10.06
C PHE A 13 1.38 18.32 -11.33
N ARG A 14 1.53 18.97 -12.49
CA ARG A 14 1.71 18.29 -13.78
C ARG A 14 3.13 17.77 -13.96
N ASN A 15 4.10 18.41 -13.32
CA ASN A 15 5.50 18.07 -13.42
C ASN A 15 6.29 18.57 -12.20
N TYR A 16 7.50 18.04 -12.06
CA TYR A 16 8.41 18.39 -10.97
C TYR A 16 8.72 19.90 -10.89
N GLY A 17 8.76 20.59 -12.04
CA GLY A 17 9.02 22.03 -12.10
C GLY A 17 7.96 22.87 -11.41
N GLU A 18 6.68 22.48 -11.53
CA GLU A 18 5.56 23.15 -10.85
C GLU A 18 5.64 22.96 -9.34
N ALA A 19 5.93 21.75 -8.87
CA ALA A 19 6.13 21.47 -7.45
C ALA A 19 7.30 22.29 -6.86
N VAL A 20 8.41 22.41 -7.60
CA VAL A 20 9.56 23.26 -7.20
C VAL A 20 9.18 24.74 -7.17
N ALA A 21 8.41 25.22 -8.14
CA ALA A 21 7.95 26.60 -8.16
C ALA A 21 7.06 26.91 -6.95
N MET A 22 6.13 26.02 -6.62
CA MET A 22 5.26 26.14 -5.46
C MET A 22 6.06 26.13 -4.15
N ALA A 23 7.01 25.20 -4.00
CA ALA A 23 7.87 25.14 -2.82
C ALA A 23 8.70 26.41 -2.63
N LYS A 24 9.21 27.02 -3.72
CA LYS A 24 9.92 28.30 -3.66
C LYS A 24 9.01 29.46 -3.29
N GLN A 25 7.80 29.50 -3.85
CA GLN A 25 6.83 30.57 -3.61
C GLN A 25 6.33 30.56 -2.17
N SER A 26 6.04 29.37 -1.62
CA SER A 26 5.54 29.17 -0.27
C SER A 26 6.65 29.15 0.80
N GLY A 27 7.90 28.89 0.39
CA GLY A 27 8.99 28.63 1.32
C GLY A 27 8.91 27.26 1.99
N ASP A 28 8.16 26.32 1.40
CA ASP A 28 7.83 25.03 1.99
C ASP A 28 8.27 23.87 1.09
N ALA A 29 9.25 23.08 1.55
CA ALA A 29 9.77 21.93 0.81
C ALA A 29 8.77 20.77 0.68
N PHE A 30 7.68 20.82 1.46
CA PHE A 30 6.62 19.81 1.43
C PHE A 30 6.11 19.53 0.03
N TYR A 31 5.85 20.55 -0.80
CA TYR A 31 5.25 20.35 -2.13
C TYR A 31 6.13 19.52 -3.06
N VAL A 32 7.45 19.65 -2.98
CA VAL A 32 8.38 18.83 -3.76
C VAL A 32 8.38 17.39 -3.25
N ILE A 33 8.36 17.20 -1.94
CA ILE A 33 8.37 15.87 -1.34
C ILE A 33 7.03 15.15 -1.59
N ALA A 34 5.91 15.86 -1.48
CA ALA A 34 4.57 15.35 -1.79
C ALA A 34 4.48 14.84 -3.23
N PHE A 35 4.95 15.63 -4.21
CA PHE A 35 5.02 15.21 -5.61
C PHE A 35 5.86 13.93 -5.82
N LEU A 36 6.98 13.81 -5.10
CA LEU A 36 7.81 12.60 -5.16
C LEU A 36 7.14 11.40 -4.46
N LEU A 37 6.34 11.63 -3.41
CA LEU A 37 5.54 10.61 -2.75
C LEU A 37 4.42 10.09 -3.66
N GLU A 38 3.70 10.98 -4.35
CA GLU A 38 2.69 10.60 -5.37
C GLU A 38 3.31 9.69 -6.43
N ALA A 39 4.46 10.10 -7.00
CA ALA A 39 5.17 9.30 -8.00
C ALA A 39 5.62 7.94 -7.46
N TRP A 40 6.09 7.89 -6.22
CA TRP A 40 6.52 6.65 -5.56
C TRP A 40 5.35 5.68 -5.31
N LEU A 41 4.24 6.18 -4.78
CA LEU A 41 3.04 5.40 -4.47
C LEU A 41 2.37 4.88 -5.75
N GLY A 42 2.38 5.70 -6.81
CA GLY A 42 1.98 5.30 -8.16
C GLY A 42 2.79 4.12 -8.68
N ASP A 43 4.13 4.19 -8.67
CA ASP A 43 4.99 3.09 -9.14
C ASP A 43 4.78 1.80 -8.32
N ALA A 44 4.60 1.90 -6.99
CA ALA A 44 4.31 0.74 -6.16
C ALA A 44 2.98 0.07 -6.55
N SER A 45 1.95 0.86 -6.82
CA SER A 45 0.62 0.39 -7.23
C SER A 45 0.64 -0.21 -8.64
N ASP A 46 1.29 0.46 -9.59
CA ASP A 46 1.42 0.01 -10.97
C ASP A 46 2.24 -1.28 -11.07
N ALA A 47 3.28 -1.42 -10.26
CA ALA A 47 4.05 -2.65 -10.18
C ALA A 47 3.19 -3.85 -9.74
N ALA A 48 2.34 -3.65 -8.74
CA ALA A 48 1.44 -4.69 -8.27
C ALA A 48 0.36 -5.03 -9.33
N LEU A 49 -0.21 -4.03 -9.99
CA LEU A 49 -1.17 -4.22 -11.08
C LEU A 49 -0.55 -4.95 -12.27
N ALA A 50 0.69 -4.63 -12.65
CA ALA A 50 1.41 -5.30 -13.72
C ALA A 50 1.56 -6.80 -13.45
N GLU A 51 1.88 -7.19 -12.21
CA GLU A 51 1.96 -8.60 -11.81
C GLU A 51 0.62 -9.35 -11.95
N TYR A 52 -0.52 -8.68 -11.74
CA TYR A 52 -1.84 -9.26 -12.00
C TYR A 52 -2.20 -9.30 -13.49
N ALA A 53 -1.84 -8.26 -14.25
CA ALA A 53 -2.16 -8.14 -15.67
C ALA A 53 -1.31 -9.07 -16.56
N GLU A 54 -0.02 -9.21 -16.24
CA GLU A 54 0.97 -9.81 -17.14
C GLU A 54 1.36 -11.23 -16.71
N ARG A 55 1.17 -11.58 -15.43
CA ARG A 55 1.58 -12.88 -14.89
C ARG A 55 0.41 -13.69 -14.34
N LYS A 56 0.44 -14.99 -14.65
CA LYS A 56 -0.57 -15.95 -14.19
C LYS A 56 -0.09 -16.71 -12.97
N GLY A 57 -0.96 -16.79 -11.98
CA GLY A 57 -0.86 -17.63 -10.80
C GLY A 57 0.56 -17.94 -10.30
N LYS A 58 1.08 -19.12 -10.66
CA LYS A 58 2.40 -19.62 -10.21
C LYS A 58 3.59 -18.76 -10.60
N ASP A 59 3.49 -17.91 -11.63
CA ASP A 59 4.61 -17.08 -12.11
C ASP A 59 4.60 -15.67 -11.49
N ARG A 60 3.47 -15.29 -10.86
CA ARG A 60 3.30 -14.04 -10.14
C ARG A 60 4.25 -13.95 -8.94
N ARG A 61 4.77 -12.75 -8.67
CA ARG A 61 5.59 -12.43 -7.49
C ARG A 61 5.21 -11.06 -6.97
N LEU A 62 4.61 -11.02 -5.78
CA LEU A 62 4.17 -9.80 -5.13
C LEU A 62 4.85 -9.65 -3.78
N GLN A 63 4.96 -8.39 -3.32
CA GLN A 63 5.67 -8.02 -2.09
C GLN A 63 7.12 -8.52 -2.10
N THR A 64 7.88 -8.07 -3.10
CA THR A 64 9.28 -8.48 -3.35
C THR A 64 10.28 -7.47 -2.83
N GLY A 65 9.84 -6.37 -2.22
CA GLY A 65 10.69 -5.24 -1.81
C GLY A 65 10.77 -4.14 -2.87
N ARG A 66 9.91 -4.18 -3.91
CA ARG A 66 9.99 -3.23 -5.02
C ARG A 66 9.66 -1.80 -4.59
N ALA A 67 8.72 -1.64 -3.65
CA ALA A 67 8.42 -0.31 -3.10
C ALA A 67 9.63 0.30 -2.38
N TRP A 68 10.47 -0.53 -1.73
CA TRP A 68 11.70 -0.05 -1.13
C TRP A 68 12.76 0.28 -2.18
N GLU A 69 12.91 -0.55 -3.22
CA GLU A 69 13.83 -0.27 -4.32
C GLU A 69 13.48 1.06 -5.03
N SER A 70 12.20 1.32 -5.30
CA SER A 70 11.77 2.59 -5.91
C SER A 70 11.89 3.77 -4.95
N TRP A 71 11.63 3.57 -3.65
CA TRP A 71 11.92 4.58 -2.62
C TRP A 71 13.39 5.00 -2.65
N GLN A 72 14.32 4.05 -2.76
CA GLN A 72 15.75 4.34 -2.83
C GLN A 72 16.15 5.11 -4.10
N GLN A 73 15.43 4.92 -5.21
CA GLN A 73 15.70 5.69 -6.44
C GLN A 73 15.36 7.18 -6.27
N LEU A 74 14.27 7.48 -5.56
CA LEU A 74 13.79 8.85 -5.34
C LEU A 74 14.49 9.53 -4.16
N PHE A 75 14.57 8.85 -3.01
CA PHE A 75 15.04 9.41 -1.74
C PHE A 75 16.38 8.84 -1.27
N GLY A 76 16.96 7.84 -1.94
CA GLY A 76 18.20 7.19 -1.47
C GLY A 76 19.43 8.08 -1.49
N LYS A 77 19.40 9.16 -2.27
CA LYS A 77 20.45 10.19 -2.33
C LYS A 77 20.20 11.39 -1.41
N ALA A 78 19.10 11.39 -0.64
CA ALA A 78 18.85 12.43 0.34
C ALA A 78 19.98 12.48 1.36
N ARG A 79 20.41 13.70 1.69
CA ARG A 79 21.42 13.94 2.71
C ARG A 79 20.87 13.59 4.09
N GLU A 80 21.75 13.31 5.03
CA GLU A 80 21.37 12.89 6.38
C GLU A 80 20.52 13.94 7.11
N ASP A 81 20.76 15.23 6.85
CA ASP A 81 20.00 16.36 7.37
C ASP A 81 18.61 16.52 6.74
N GLU A 82 18.35 15.90 5.57
CA GLU A 82 17.06 15.97 4.87
C GLU A 82 16.08 14.88 5.32
N LEU A 83 16.59 13.75 5.85
CA LEU A 83 15.77 12.59 6.23
C LEU A 83 14.67 12.92 7.27
N PRO A 84 14.92 13.72 8.32
CA PRO A 84 13.85 14.11 9.25
C PRO A 84 12.73 14.90 8.57
N GLY A 85 13.07 15.79 7.64
CA GLY A 85 12.09 16.56 6.89
C GLY A 85 11.24 15.69 5.98
N ILE A 86 11.81 14.65 5.36
CA ILE A 86 11.06 13.65 4.58
C ILE A 86 10.06 12.93 5.49
N LEU A 87 10.48 12.49 6.68
CA LEU A 87 9.58 11.84 7.64
C LEU A 87 8.40 12.74 8.04
N GLU A 88 8.67 14.03 8.31
CA GLU A 88 7.63 15.01 8.62
C GLU A 88 6.65 15.19 7.44
N CYS A 89 7.17 15.25 6.21
CA CYS A 89 6.35 15.36 5.01
C CYS A 89 5.45 14.13 4.79
N ILE A 90 5.92 12.91 5.09
CA ILE A 90 5.06 11.71 5.06
C ILE A 90 3.90 11.85 6.05
N GLY A 91 4.19 12.35 7.26
CA GLY A 91 3.17 12.61 8.27
C GLY A 91 2.14 13.63 7.80
N ARG A 92 2.59 14.75 7.20
CA ARG A 92 1.69 15.76 6.64
C ARG A 92 0.87 15.24 5.46
N TYR A 93 1.51 14.53 4.53
CA TYR A 93 0.86 13.96 3.35
C TYR A 93 -0.31 13.03 3.72
N SER A 94 -0.19 12.30 4.83
CA SER A 94 -1.29 11.45 5.33
C SER A 94 -2.57 12.18 5.73
N ASN A 95 -2.53 13.52 5.80
CA ASN A 95 -3.67 14.39 6.12
C ASN A 95 -4.05 15.30 4.94
N CYS A 96 -3.53 15.05 3.73
CA CYS A 96 -3.89 15.81 2.54
C CYS A 96 -5.13 15.23 1.83
N ASP A 97 -5.77 16.03 0.97
CA ASP A 97 -6.88 15.59 0.11
C ASP A 97 -6.42 14.86 -1.18
N ALA A 98 -5.37 14.05 -1.09
CA ALA A 98 -4.86 13.23 -2.20
C ALA A 98 -5.35 11.77 -2.10
N PRO A 99 -5.56 11.03 -3.21
CA PRO A 99 -6.04 9.64 -3.19
C PRO A 99 -5.17 8.71 -2.34
N GLU A 100 -3.85 8.86 -2.41
CA GLU A 100 -2.90 7.98 -1.74
C GLU A 100 -2.65 8.38 -0.28
N SER A 101 -3.17 9.53 0.17
CA SER A 101 -3.04 9.99 1.56
C SER A 101 -3.59 8.95 2.54
N GLU A 102 -4.71 8.30 2.19
CA GLU A 102 -5.34 7.26 2.99
C GLU A 102 -4.43 6.04 3.15
N LEU A 103 -3.74 5.63 2.08
CA LEU A 103 -2.78 4.53 2.12
C LEU A 103 -1.58 4.87 2.98
N VAL A 104 -1.09 6.11 2.89
CA VAL A 104 -0.06 6.64 3.80
C VAL A 104 -0.52 6.62 5.24
N GLY A 105 -1.72 7.10 5.54
CA GLY A 105 -2.32 7.05 6.88
C GLY A 105 -2.45 5.62 7.41
N ARG A 106 -2.92 4.68 6.58
CA ARG A 106 -3.02 3.24 6.91
C ARG A 106 -1.64 2.64 7.20
N ALA A 107 -0.63 2.89 6.37
CA ALA A 107 0.74 2.39 6.61
C ALA A 107 1.35 2.98 7.89
N LEU A 108 1.16 4.27 8.16
CA LEU A 108 1.60 4.90 9.41
C LEU A 108 0.89 4.28 10.62
N HIS A 109 -0.39 3.95 10.49
CA HIS A 109 -1.11 3.24 11.53
C HIS A 109 -0.52 1.84 11.79
N LEU A 110 -0.21 1.07 10.75
CA LEU A 110 0.40 -0.26 10.87
C LEU A 110 1.78 -0.19 11.54
N MET A 111 2.58 0.82 11.19
CA MET A 111 3.87 1.11 11.85
C MET A 111 3.72 1.40 13.34
N ARG A 112 2.70 2.19 13.71
CA ARG A 112 2.37 2.47 15.12
C ARG A 112 1.97 1.19 15.86
N LEU A 113 1.22 0.31 15.20
CA LEU A 113 0.81 -0.99 15.74
C LEU A 113 2.02 -1.88 16.04
N GLU A 114 3.03 -1.90 15.17
CA GLU A 114 4.31 -2.57 15.45
C GLU A 114 5.06 -1.94 16.64
N ASP A 115 5.09 -0.61 16.74
CA ASP A 115 5.71 0.10 17.87
C ASP A 115 5.03 -0.19 19.21
N GLU A 116 3.70 -0.36 19.22
CA GLU A 116 2.91 -0.56 20.45
C GLU A 116 2.83 -2.03 20.89
N LEU A 117 2.74 -2.97 19.93
CA LEU A 117 2.40 -4.38 20.20
C LEU A 117 3.46 -5.37 19.73
N GLY A 118 4.44 -4.92 18.95
CA GLY A 118 5.45 -5.74 18.28
C GLY A 118 6.87 -5.39 18.69
N GLU A 119 7.79 -5.57 17.75
CA GLU A 119 9.18 -5.13 17.89
C GLU A 119 9.31 -3.69 17.39
N PRO A 120 9.77 -2.74 18.23
CA PRO A 120 9.85 -1.33 17.89
C PRO A 120 10.53 -1.05 16.56
N VAL A 121 9.93 -0.16 15.77
CA VAL A 121 10.47 0.34 14.50
C VAL A 121 10.95 1.77 14.67
N SER A 122 10.15 2.65 15.29
CA SER A 122 10.53 4.05 15.47
C SER A 122 11.58 4.25 16.55
N ILE A 123 12.37 5.31 16.38
CA ILE A 123 13.37 5.76 17.36
C ILE A 123 12.71 5.98 18.73
N SER A 124 11.51 6.57 18.74
CA SER A 124 10.79 6.88 19.98
C SER A 124 10.37 5.61 20.74
N ALA A 125 9.86 4.61 20.04
CA ALA A 125 9.45 3.34 20.63
C ALA A 125 10.65 2.55 21.14
N ARG A 126 11.76 2.52 20.38
CA ARG A 126 13.03 1.88 20.80
C ARG A 126 13.59 2.49 22.09
N ARG A 127 13.56 3.82 22.22
CA ARG A 127 13.96 4.51 23.46
C ARG A 127 13.06 4.11 24.63
N LYS A 128 11.74 4.09 24.42
CA LYS A 128 10.76 3.73 25.45
C LYS A 128 10.91 2.27 25.91
N ALA A 129 11.23 1.36 25.00
CA ALA A 129 11.47 -0.05 25.30
C ALA A 129 12.80 -0.32 26.03
N ALA A 130 13.61 0.72 26.30
CA ALA A 130 14.94 0.63 26.90
C ALA A 130 15.91 -0.28 26.13
N GLU A 131 15.66 -0.56 24.85
CA GLU A 131 16.57 -1.30 23.97
C GLU A 131 17.90 -0.54 23.80
N GLU A 132 17.86 0.80 23.87
CA GLU A 132 19.03 1.66 23.70
C GLU A 132 19.01 2.82 24.72
N LYS A 133 19.86 2.75 25.75
CA LYS A 133 19.96 3.75 26.83
C LYS A 133 20.50 5.11 26.36
N SER A 134 21.28 5.10 25.29
CA SER A 134 21.73 6.30 24.57
C SER A 134 21.87 5.96 23.09
N MET A 135 21.37 6.82 22.22
CA MET A 135 21.52 6.70 20.77
C MET A 135 22.40 7.84 20.29
N ASP A 136 23.50 7.52 19.62
CA ASP A 136 24.24 8.52 18.87
C ASP A 136 23.51 8.88 17.57
N PHE A 137 24.00 9.91 16.88
CA PHE A 137 23.40 10.38 15.62
C PHE A 137 23.39 9.29 14.54
N LYS A 138 24.46 8.49 14.45
CA LYS A 138 24.60 7.44 13.43
C LYS A 138 23.59 6.31 13.65
N MET A 139 23.33 5.94 14.90
CA MET A 139 22.30 4.99 15.29
C MET A 139 20.91 5.53 14.96
N CYS A 140 20.63 6.81 15.27
CA CYS A 140 19.37 7.45 14.90
C CYS A 140 19.14 7.40 13.38
N LEU A 141 20.16 7.73 12.57
CA LEU A 141 20.06 7.66 11.10
C LEU A 141 19.82 6.23 10.60
N LYS A 142 20.49 5.23 11.19
CA LYS A 142 20.26 3.82 10.84
C LYS A 142 18.80 3.42 11.12
N HIS A 143 18.27 3.79 12.27
CA HIS A 143 16.88 3.51 12.64
C HIS A 143 15.89 4.26 11.75
N LEU A 144 16.18 5.50 11.36
CA LEU A 144 15.34 6.26 10.43
C LEU A 144 15.30 5.62 9.04
N ARG A 145 16.45 5.15 8.52
CA ARG A 145 16.49 4.40 7.26
C ARG A 145 15.72 3.08 7.34
N TYR A 146 15.85 2.36 8.46
CA TYR A 146 15.06 1.16 8.71
C TYR A 146 13.56 1.46 8.80
N TRP A 147 13.18 2.58 9.40
CA TRP A 147 11.80 3.05 9.44
C TRP A 147 11.24 3.25 8.02
N PHE A 148 11.99 3.91 7.11
CA PHE A 148 11.56 4.08 5.72
C PHE A 148 11.42 2.74 4.99
N GLN A 149 12.33 1.81 5.23
CA GLN A 149 12.22 0.45 4.67
C GLN A 149 10.95 -0.25 5.15
N ARG A 150 10.69 -0.25 6.47
CA ARG A 150 9.48 -0.86 7.04
C ARG A 150 8.20 -0.18 6.55
N PHE A 151 8.22 1.13 6.42
CA PHE A 151 7.12 1.89 5.83
C PHE A 151 6.86 1.48 4.37
N ALA A 152 7.91 1.35 3.55
CA ALA A 152 7.80 0.88 2.17
C ALA A 152 7.25 -0.56 2.07
N GLU A 153 7.65 -1.45 2.98
CA GLU A 153 7.12 -2.82 3.02
C GLU A 153 5.61 -2.85 3.35
N TRP A 154 5.13 -1.97 4.24
CA TRP A 154 3.69 -1.82 4.50
C TRP A 154 2.93 -1.21 3.32
N GLN A 155 3.53 -0.24 2.63
CA GLN A 155 2.93 0.33 1.43
C GLN A 155 2.81 -0.70 0.30
N GLU A 156 3.83 -1.55 0.11
CA GLU A 156 3.77 -2.63 -0.88
C GLU A 156 2.66 -3.63 -0.56
N ALA A 157 2.39 -3.89 0.72
CA ALA A 157 1.27 -4.75 1.13
C ALA A 157 -0.10 -4.13 0.82
N LEU A 158 -0.27 -2.83 1.08
CA LEU A 158 -1.49 -2.09 0.76
C LEU A 158 -1.71 -2.00 -0.76
N ALA A 159 -0.66 -1.67 -1.53
CA ALA A 159 -0.70 -1.65 -2.98
C ALA A 159 -1.03 -3.04 -3.57
N HIS A 160 -0.48 -4.11 -2.99
CA HIS A 160 -0.86 -5.47 -3.36
C HIS A 160 -2.36 -5.69 -3.10
N TRP A 161 -2.90 -5.36 -1.93
CA TRP A 161 -4.32 -5.54 -1.65
C TRP A 161 -5.21 -4.81 -2.67
N GLN A 162 -4.90 -3.55 -2.97
CA GLN A 162 -5.63 -2.79 -3.98
C GLN A 162 -5.56 -3.45 -5.36
N ALA A 163 -4.38 -3.88 -5.80
CA ALA A 163 -4.22 -4.58 -7.08
C ALA A 163 -4.98 -5.91 -7.12
N HIS A 164 -5.00 -6.66 -6.00
CA HIS A 164 -5.76 -7.90 -5.87
C HIS A 164 -7.27 -7.64 -5.97
N TRP A 165 -7.75 -6.60 -5.29
CA TRP A 165 -9.14 -6.18 -5.35
C TRP A 165 -9.53 -5.79 -6.78
N VAL A 166 -8.74 -4.93 -7.44
CA VAL A 166 -8.96 -4.50 -8.83
C VAL A 166 -8.97 -5.71 -9.76
N ALA A 167 -8.05 -6.65 -9.59
CA ALA A 167 -7.97 -7.84 -10.42
C ALA A 167 -9.23 -8.73 -10.38
N HIS A 168 -10.00 -8.67 -9.29
CA HIS A 168 -11.17 -9.51 -9.09
C HIS A 168 -12.48 -8.75 -9.27
N MET A 169 -12.52 -7.47 -8.89
CA MET A 169 -13.71 -6.63 -8.94
C MET A 169 -13.82 -5.87 -10.27
N ALA A 170 -12.70 -5.38 -10.82
CA ALA A 170 -12.65 -4.61 -12.05
C ALA A 170 -11.61 -5.20 -13.04
N PRO A 171 -11.76 -6.45 -13.51
CA PRO A 171 -10.77 -7.10 -14.37
C PRO A 171 -10.54 -6.38 -15.70
N LEU A 172 -11.47 -5.51 -16.13
CA LEU A 172 -11.24 -4.63 -17.27
C LEU A 172 -10.03 -3.71 -17.08
N ALA A 173 -9.68 -3.35 -15.84
CA ALA A 173 -8.50 -2.55 -15.52
C ALA A 173 -7.18 -3.31 -15.71
N LEU A 174 -7.20 -4.64 -15.87
CA LEU A 174 -6.03 -5.45 -16.18
C LEU A 174 -5.79 -5.57 -17.69
N GLN A 175 -5.74 -4.43 -18.38
CA GLN A 175 -5.38 -4.39 -19.80
C GLN A 175 -3.91 -4.78 -20.03
N ALA A 176 -3.62 -5.21 -21.25
CA ALA A 176 -2.33 -5.78 -21.64
C ALA A 176 -1.15 -4.78 -21.67
N SER A 177 -1.40 -3.45 -21.69
CA SER A 177 -0.33 -2.44 -21.63
C SER A 177 -0.63 -1.39 -20.55
N PRO A 178 0.40 -0.77 -19.94
CA PRO A 178 0.25 0.28 -18.93
C PRO A 178 -0.69 1.41 -19.38
N GLU A 179 -0.52 1.91 -20.60
CA GLU A 179 -1.29 3.03 -21.16
C GLU A 179 -2.78 2.67 -21.28
N ARG A 180 -3.08 1.42 -21.66
CA ARG A 180 -4.48 0.94 -21.73
C ARG A 180 -5.09 0.73 -20.35
N ARG A 181 -4.28 0.37 -19.34
CA ARG A 181 -4.76 0.30 -17.94
C ARG A 181 -5.14 1.69 -17.47
N GLU A 182 -4.31 2.69 -17.75
CA GLU A 182 -4.57 4.08 -17.38
C GLU A 182 -5.84 4.64 -18.03
N LEU A 183 -6.05 4.39 -19.33
CA LEU A 183 -7.31 4.74 -20.01
C LEU A 183 -8.55 4.12 -19.36
N VAL A 184 -8.45 2.86 -18.89
CA VAL A 184 -9.55 2.22 -18.17
C VAL A 184 -9.75 2.84 -16.79
N GLN A 185 -8.68 3.15 -16.06
CA GLN A 185 -8.77 3.80 -14.75
C GLN A 185 -9.45 5.18 -14.86
N LEU A 186 -9.09 5.99 -15.87
CA LEU A 186 -9.78 7.25 -16.12
C LEU A 186 -11.28 7.08 -16.31
N GLY A 187 -11.72 6.04 -17.03
CA GLY A 187 -13.14 5.76 -17.21
C GLY A 187 -13.84 5.29 -15.93
N LEU A 188 -13.15 4.50 -15.08
CA LEU A 188 -13.68 4.11 -13.77
C LEU A 188 -13.83 5.31 -12.83
N ILE A 189 -12.84 6.21 -12.81
CA ILE A 189 -12.88 7.47 -12.05
C ILE A 189 -13.99 8.39 -12.61
N GLN A 190 -14.10 8.50 -13.94
CA GLN A 190 -15.09 9.35 -14.60
C GLN A 190 -16.53 9.00 -14.23
N ARG A 191 -16.82 7.72 -13.92
CA ARG A 191 -18.14 7.29 -13.44
C ARG A 191 -18.57 8.01 -12.16
N ASN A 192 -17.63 8.31 -11.27
CA ASN A 192 -17.87 8.95 -9.97
C ASN A 192 -17.33 10.39 -9.94
N PHE A 193 -17.09 11.01 -11.11
CA PHE A 193 -16.42 12.31 -11.22
C PHE A 193 -17.08 13.42 -10.40
N ALA A 194 -18.42 13.39 -10.29
CA ALA A 194 -19.17 14.38 -9.52
C ALA A 194 -18.75 14.42 -8.04
N ASP A 195 -18.47 13.24 -7.48
CA ASP A 195 -18.19 13.01 -6.06
C ASP A 195 -16.70 13.16 -5.71
N LEU A 196 -15.83 13.34 -6.72
CA LEU A 196 -14.40 13.56 -6.51
C LEU A 196 -14.12 14.88 -5.80
N ASN A 197 -13.07 14.88 -4.98
CA ASN A 197 -12.53 16.08 -4.35
C ASN A 197 -11.87 17.01 -5.42
N PRO A 198 -11.48 18.24 -5.08
CA PRO A 198 -10.86 19.16 -6.03
C PRO A 198 -9.54 18.64 -6.64
N HIS A 199 -8.66 18.07 -5.82
CA HIS A 199 -7.39 17.49 -6.26
C HIS A 199 -7.60 16.42 -7.34
N ASP A 200 -8.49 15.47 -7.08
CA ASP A 200 -8.81 14.35 -7.97
C ASP A 200 -9.44 14.82 -9.29
N LYS A 201 -10.26 15.88 -9.25
CA LYS A 201 -10.83 16.49 -10.45
C LYS A 201 -9.74 17.12 -11.31
N ASP A 202 -8.82 17.86 -10.70
CA ASP A 202 -7.71 18.49 -11.40
C ASP A 202 -6.75 17.44 -11.98
N TRP A 203 -6.43 16.41 -11.20
CA TRP A 203 -5.62 15.28 -11.65
C TRP A 203 -6.28 14.56 -12.83
N TRP A 204 -7.56 14.21 -12.71
CA TRP A 204 -8.30 13.53 -13.77
C TRP A 204 -8.34 14.37 -15.04
N GLN A 205 -8.62 15.68 -14.93
CA GLN A 205 -8.67 16.58 -16.07
C GLN A 205 -7.34 16.63 -16.80
N PHE A 206 -6.23 16.80 -16.06
CA PHE A 206 -4.88 16.81 -16.63
C PHE A 206 -4.54 15.50 -17.34
N ARG A 207 -4.74 14.35 -16.68
CA ARG A 207 -4.41 13.03 -17.26
C ARG A 207 -5.29 12.71 -18.47
N HIS A 208 -6.57 13.06 -18.40
CA HIS A 208 -7.49 12.89 -19.52
C HIS A 208 -7.06 13.72 -20.72
N GLU A 209 -6.71 15.01 -20.53
CA GLU A 209 -6.21 15.87 -21.62
C GLU A 209 -4.93 15.30 -22.26
N GLU A 210 -3.97 14.86 -21.44
CA GLU A 210 -2.72 14.29 -21.92
C GLU A 210 -2.95 13.01 -22.74
N LEU A 211 -3.69 12.05 -22.20
CA LEU A 211 -3.95 10.79 -22.90
C LEU A 211 -4.86 11.00 -24.13
N ALA A 212 -5.79 11.95 -24.10
CA ALA A 212 -6.59 12.31 -25.26
C ALA A 212 -5.73 12.86 -26.41
N ALA A 213 -4.71 13.68 -26.09
CA ALA A 213 -3.76 14.18 -27.07
C ALA A 213 -2.85 13.05 -27.61
N GLN A 214 -2.33 12.19 -26.73
CA GLN A 214 -1.45 11.07 -27.11
C GLN A 214 -2.17 10.03 -28.00
N HIS A 215 -3.45 9.77 -27.75
CA HIS A 215 -4.26 8.78 -28.47
C HIS A 215 -5.23 9.40 -29.48
N GLN A 216 -4.96 10.62 -29.97
CA GLN A 216 -5.84 11.27 -30.94
C GLN A 216 -6.01 10.40 -32.21
N GLY A 217 -7.26 10.03 -32.51
CA GLY A 217 -7.58 9.14 -33.64
C GLY A 217 -7.36 7.65 -33.39
N ASP A 218 -6.88 7.26 -32.20
CA ASP A 218 -6.78 5.87 -31.76
C ASP A 218 -8.12 5.37 -31.19
N LYS A 219 -8.50 4.15 -31.56
CA LYS A 219 -9.67 3.47 -31.01
C LYS A 219 -9.52 3.15 -29.52
N ALA A 220 -8.29 3.17 -28.98
CA ALA A 220 -8.01 2.95 -27.57
C ALA A 220 -8.73 3.95 -26.65
N LEU A 221 -8.99 5.19 -27.09
CA LEU A 221 -9.77 6.17 -26.31
C LEU A 221 -11.18 5.68 -25.95
N GLY A 222 -11.76 4.79 -26.76
CA GLY A 222 -13.04 4.15 -26.46
C GLY A 222 -13.03 3.28 -25.19
N LEU A 223 -11.85 2.95 -24.65
CA LEU A 223 -11.72 2.24 -23.37
C LEU A 223 -12.25 3.06 -22.20
N ILE A 224 -12.12 4.39 -22.24
CA ILE A 224 -12.62 5.29 -21.19
C ILE A 224 -14.14 5.12 -21.06
N GLY A 225 -14.87 5.31 -22.17
CA GLY A 225 -16.34 5.16 -22.18
C GLY A 225 -16.81 3.74 -21.87
N LYS A 226 -16.06 2.72 -22.30
CA LYS A 226 -16.34 1.32 -21.96
C LYS A 226 -16.19 1.04 -20.46
N ALA A 227 -15.18 1.61 -19.82
CA ALA A 227 -14.95 1.46 -18.40
C ALA A 227 -16.00 2.25 -17.58
N GLN A 228 -16.31 3.47 -17.99
CA GLN A 228 -17.33 4.31 -17.38
C GLN A 228 -18.71 3.62 -17.35
N SER A 229 -19.07 2.97 -18.46
CA SER A 229 -20.35 2.24 -18.60
C SER A 229 -20.32 0.81 -18.04
N ASN A 230 -19.22 0.37 -17.42
CA ASN A 230 -19.14 -1.00 -16.92
C ASN A 230 -19.99 -1.19 -15.65
N GLU A 231 -21.17 -1.77 -15.81
CA GLU A 231 -22.07 -2.10 -14.68
C GLU A 231 -21.69 -3.42 -13.99
N LYS A 232 -20.92 -4.28 -14.65
CA LYS A 232 -20.58 -5.61 -14.14
C LYS A 232 -19.27 -5.58 -13.37
N TRP A 233 -19.40 -5.60 -12.05
CA TRP A 233 -18.32 -5.88 -11.12
C TRP A 233 -18.14 -7.39 -10.94
N GLY A 234 -16.91 -7.82 -10.74
CA GLY A 234 -16.62 -9.19 -10.36
C GLY A 234 -16.88 -9.44 -8.87
N ALA A 235 -16.28 -10.51 -8.34
CA ALA A 235 -16.46 -10.91 -6.95
C ALA A 235 -15.18 -11.50 -6.37
N LEU A 236 -14.85 -11.07 -5.15
CA LEU A 236 -13.84 -11.70 -4.30
C LEU A 236 -14.48 -12.87 -3.54
N LYS A 237 -13.94 -14.08 -3.72
CA LYS A 237 -14.50 -15.28 -3.08
C LYS A 237 -14.07 -15.43 -1.62
N ARG A 238 -12.89 -14.92 -1.26
CA ARG A 238 -12.23 -15.18 0.03
C ARG A 238 -11.64 -13.91 0.62
N THR A 239 -12.38 -12.81 0.53
CA THR A 239 -11.94 -11.45 0.88
C THR A 239 -11.14 -11.40 2.18
N GLN A 240 -11.69 -11.93 3.27
CA GLN A 240 -11.05 -11.85 4.60
C GLN A 240 -9.73 -12.64 4.65
N VAL A 241 -9.66 -13.82 4.04
CA VAL A 241 -8.42 -14.61 3.97
C VAL A 241 -7.39 -13.92 3.08
N ASP A 242 -7.81 -13.45 1.90
CA ASP A 242 -6.95 -12.78 0.93
C ASP A 242 -6.34 -11.52 1.55
N GLU A 243 -7.19 -10.69 2.16
CA GLU A 243 -6.80 -9.45 2.84
C GLU A 243 -5.80 -9.72 3.95
N LEU A 244 -6.12 -10.61 4.89
CA LEU A 244 -5.26 -10.86 6.06
C LEU A 244 -3.93 -11.51 5.65
N VAL A 245 -3.92 -12.45 4.70
CA VAL A 245 -2.66 -13.06 4.23
C VAL A 245 -1.78 -12.02 3.52
N ILE A 246 -2.36 -11.13 2.73
CA ILE A 246 -1.65 -10.04 2.05
C ILE A 246 -1.08 -9.05 3.06
N HIS A 247 -1.89 -8.61 4.02
CA HIS A 247 -1.48 -7.61 5.00
C HIS A 247 -0.53 -8.16 6.07
N TRP A 248 -0.64 -9.42 6.47
CA TRP A 248 0.29 -10.00 7.46
C TRP A 248 1.64 -10.40 6.86
N TRP A 249 1.79 -10.38 5.53
CA TRP A 249 3.01 -10.80 4.85
C TRP A 249 4.29 -10.07 5.32
N PRO A 250 4.30 -8.74 5.55
CA PRO A 250 5.46 -8.05 6.11
C PRO A 250 5.87 -8.53 7.51
N LEU A 251 4.93 -8.98 8.35
CA LEU A 251 5.22 -9.58 9.66
C LEU A 251 5.78 -11.00 9.50
N LEU A 252 5.17 -11.76 8.60
CA LEU A 252 5.53 -13.13 8.26
C LEU A 252 6.98 -13.22 7.79
N LEU A 253 7.41 -12.29 6.92
CA LEU A 253 8.80 -12.16 6.48
C LEU A 253 9.74 -11.71 7.60
N ARG A 254 9.35 -10.68 8.36
CA ARG A 254 10.19 -10.11 9.44
C ARG A 254 10.50 -11.12 10.53
N HIS A 255 9.52 -11.94 10.89
CA HIS A 255 9.59 -12.83 12.05
C HIS A 255 9.71 -14.32 11.69
N GLY A 256 9.79 -14.65 10.39
CA GLY A 256 10.01 -16.03 9.93
C GLY A 256 8.86 -16.97 10.30
N TRP A 257 7.62 -16.51 10.15
CA TRP A 257 6.45 -17.33 10.45
C TRP A 257 6.34 -18.46 9.42
N THR A 258 5.85 -19.61 9.86
CA THR A 258 5.47 -20.72 8.98
C THR A 258 4.05 -20.57 8.46
N ASP A 259 3.68 -21.27 7.38
CA ASP A 259 2.29 -21.29 6.91
C ASP A 259 1.34 -21.89 7.97
N ARG A 260 1.86 -22.76 8.86
CA ARG A 260 1.13 -23.25 10.05
C ARG A 260 0.72 -22.11 10.98
N ASP A 261 1.65 -21.22 11.34
CA ASP A 261 1.35 -20.13 12.28
C ASP A 261 0.28 -19.20 11.69
N VAL A 262 0.41 -18.88 10.41
CA VAL A 262 -0.57 -18.04 9.68
C VAL A 262 -1.93 -18.71 9.65
N ARG A 263 -1.99 -20.01 9.34
CA ARG A 263 -3.25 -20.75 9.29
C ARG A 263 -3.95 -20.79 10.64
N LEU A 264 -3.19 -21.02 11.72
CA LEU A 264 -3.75 -21.03 13.08
C LEU A 264 -4.31 -19.65 13.44
N LEU A 265 -3.57 -18.57 13.19
CA LEU A 265 -4.05 -17.21 13.44
C LEU A 265 -5.27 -16.86 12.59
N LEU A 266 -5.28 -17.20 11.29
CA LEU A 266 -6.44 -16.97 10.42
C LEU A 266 -7.69 -17.68 10.98
N ARG A 267 -7.56 -18.93 11.40
CA ARG A 267 -8.68 -19.71 11.96
C ARG A 267 -9.25 -19.12 13.25
N GLU A 268 -8.50 -18.29 13.96
CA GLU A 268 -9.00 -17.58 15.16
C GLU A 268 -9.86 -16.35 14.81
N VAL A 269 -9.68 -15.78 13.61
CA VAL A 269 -10.22 -14.44 13.29
C VAL A 269 -11.14 -14.38 12.09
N VAL A 270 -11.12 -15.38 11.20
CA VAL A 270 -12.01 -15.39 10.03
C VAL A 270 -13.38 -15.99 10.34
N ASP A 271 -14.39 -15.54 9.62
CA ASP A 271 -15.78 -16.00 9.82
C ASP A 271 -15.97 -17.48 9.46
N ARG A 272 -15.16 -18.00 8.54
CA ARG A 272 -15.27 -19.36 8.00
C ARG A 272 -13.95 -20.13 8.08
N PRO A 273 -13.52 -20.52 9.30
CA PRO A 273 -12.21 -21.11 9.53
C PRO A 273 -12.03 -22.52 8.95
N GLU A 274 -13.13 -23.19 8.59
CA GLU A 274 -13.12 -24.54 8.01
C GLU A 274 -13.16 -24.56 6.47
N GLU A 275 -13.23 -23.40 5.83
CA GLU A 275 -13.21 -23.30 4.37
C GLU A 275 -11.78 -23.33 3.82
N TYR A 276 -11.65 -23.76 2.55
CA TYR A 276 -10.40 -23.66 1.81
C TYR A 276 -9.94 -22.18 1.76
N PRO A 277 -8.66 -21.87 2.05
CA PRO A 277 -7.50 -22.78 2.11
C PRO A 277 -7.03 -23.14 3.53
N LEU A 278 -7.89 -23.14 4.55
CA LEU A 278 -7.50 -23.21 5.96
C LEU A 278 -7.54 -24.61 6.59
N GLN A 279 -7.79 -25.66 5.81
CA GLN A 279 -7.87 -27.02 6.33
C GLN A 279 -6.47 -27.59 6.59
N GLU A 280 -5.53 -27.38 5.66
CA GLU A 280 -4.15 -27.88 5.77
C GLU A 280 -3.10 -26.79 5.57
N ASP A 281 -1.94 -26.92 6.24
CA ASP A 281 -0.81 -25.99 6.05
C ASP A 281 -0.36 -25.92 4.58
N ARG A 282 -0.40 -27.07 3.89
CA ARG A 282 -0.04 -27.18 2.47
C ARG A 282 -1.00 -26.44 1.57
N GLU A 283 -2.31 -26.48 1.86
CA GLU A 283 -3.31 -25.77 1.07
C GLU A 283 -3.11 -24.26 1.17
N LEU A 284 -2.91 -23.73 2.38
CA LEU A 284 -2.61 -22.32 2.57
C LEU A 284 -1.32 -21.92 1.87
N ALA A 285 -0.26 -22.73 2.00
CA ALA A 285 1.01 -22.47 1.34
C ALA A 285 0.87 -22.41 -0.19
N ASP A 286 0.11 -23.36 -0.77
CA ASP A 286 -0.16 -23.41 -2.21
C ASP A 286 -1.04 -22.23 -2.66
N TYR A 287 -2.08 -21.91 -1.89
CA TYR A 287 -2.99 -20.80 -2.18
C TYR A 287 -2.25 -19.46 -2.16
N ARG A 288 -1.51 -19.19 -1.09
CA ARG A 288 -0.68 -17.98 -0.93
C ARG A 288 0.28 -17.80 -2.12
N GLN A 289 0.93 -18.86 -2.57
CA GLN A 289 1.86 -18.80 -3.70
C GLN A 289 1.19 -18.64 -5.06
N LYS A 290 0.10 -19.37 -5.30
CA LYS A 290 -0.52 -19.47 -6.63
C LYS A 290 -1.63 -18.43 -6.84
N ALA A 291 -2.40 -18.10 -5.82
CA ALA A 291 -3.48 -17.12 -5.92
C ALA A 291 -2.96 -15.71 -5.61
N LEU A 292 -2.19 -15.56 -4.53
CA LEU A 292 -1.75 -14.26 -4.03
C LEU A 292 -0.34 -13.86 -4.49
N GLY A 293 0.40 -14.75 -5.17
CA GLY A 293 1.75 -14.44 -5.67
C GLY A 293 2.79 -14.18 -4.57
N LEU A 294 2.48 -14.46 -3.31
CA LEU A 294 3.37 -14.28 -2.18
C LEU A 294 4.29 -15.50 -2.11
N LYS A 295 5.60 -15.30 -2.07
CA LYS A 295 6.59 -16.40 -2.05
C LYS A 295 7.71 -16.09 -1.08
N LYS A 296 8.06 -17.08 -0.24
CA LYS A 296 9.22 -16.99 0.63
C LYS A 296 10.48 -17.27 -0.16
N ASN A 297 11.48 -16.40 -0.02
CA ASN A 297 12.79 -16.64 -0.60
C ASN A 297 13.59 -17.67 0.24
N ASN A 298 13.38 -17.73 1.56
CA ASN A 298 14.17 -18.54 2.49
C ASN A 298 13.32 -19.35 3.50
N ALA A 299 12.35 -20.15 3.04
CA ALA A 299 11.45 -20.92 3.92
C ALA A 299 12.15 -21.86 4.92
N ARG A 300 13.43 -22.20 4.70
CA ARG A 300 14.23 -23.03 5.62
C ARG A 300 14.60 -22.33 6.94
N GLN A 301 14.42 -21.02 7.03
CA GLN A 301 14.69 -20.24 8.24
C GLN A 301 13.43 -20.06 9.10
N ASP A 302 12.26 -20.44 8.59
CA ASP A 302 11.00 -20.31 9.31
C ASP A 302 10.94 -21.29 10.49
N LYS A 303 10.35 -20.84 11.60
CA LYS A 303 10.18 -21.65 12.80
C LYS A 303 8.81 -21.42 13.39
N SER A 304 7.98 -22.47 13.44
CA SER A 304 6.67 -22.39 14.07
C SER A 304 6.79 -22.06 15.55
N ALA A 305 5.87 -21.23 16.02
CA ALA A 305 5.72 -20.99 17.44
C ALA A 305 5.07 -22.21 18.10
N PRO A 306 5.59 -22.72 19.23
CA PRO A 306 5.02 -23.90 19.89
C PRO A 306 3.55 -23.72 20.31
N ASP A 307 3.15 -22.49 20.63
CA ASP A 307 1.82 -22.11 21.07
C ASP A 307 0.95 -21.51 19.94
N GLY A 308 1.44 -21.52 18.69
CA GLY A 308 0.76 -20.92 17.54
C GLY A 308 0.75 -19.38 17.55
N ARG A 309 1.53 -18.74 18.43
CA ARG A 309 1.57 -17.28 18.59
C ARG A 309 2.97 -16.73 18.29
N PRO A 310 3.37 -16.66 17.00
CA PRO A 310 4.70 -16.21 16.62
C PRO A 310 4.92 -14.73 16.92
N ARG A 311 6.18 -14.28 17.04
CA ARG A 311 6.50 -12.86 17.26
C ARG A 311 5.76 -11.97 16.27
N GLY A 312 5.11 -10.90 16.74
CA GLY A 312 4.25 -10.05 15.92
C GLY A 312 2.78 -10.49 15.85
N TRP A 313 2.38 -11.61 16.45
CA TRP A 313 0.98 -12.08 16.44
C TRP A 313 0.00 -11.04 17.00
N ARG A 314 0.40 -10.29 18.04
CA ARG A 314 -0.45 -9.23 18.62
C ARG A 314 -0.69 -8.08 17.66
N VAL A 315 0.30 -7.77 16.82
CA VAL A 315 0.16 -6.77 15.73
C VAL A 315 -0.85 -7.29 14.73
N ALA A 316 -0.71 -8.54 14.28
CA ALA A 316 -1.62 -9.17 13.33
C ALA A 316 -3.08 -9.19 13.83
N LEU A 317 -3.32 -9.53 15.09
CA LEU A 317 -4.67 -9.49 15.67
C LEU A 317 -5.24 -8.06 15.73
N ALA A 318 -4.43 -7.07 16.11
CA ALA A 318 -4.88 -5.67 16.15
C ALA A 318 -5.25 -5.11 14.77
N MET A 319 -4.78 -5.73 13.68
CA MET A 319 -5.18 -5.38 12.31
C MET A 319 -6.60 -5.86 11.96
N VAL A 320 -7.12 -6.87 12.65
CA VAL A 320 -8.46 -7.44 12.42
C VAL A 320 -9.56 -6.56 13.02
N ASP A 321 -9.31 -5.97 14.20
CA ASP A 321 -10.29 -5.22 15.00
C ASP A 321 -10.78 -3.90 14.38
N ARG A 322 -10.38 -3.59 13.14
CA ARG A 322 -10.77 -2.36 12.43
C ARG A 322 -11.89 -2.51 11.41
N ALA A 323 -12.46 -3.71 11.22
CA ALA A 323 -13.60 -3.90 10.32
C ALA A 323 -14.98 -3.68 10.99
N GLY A 324 -15.04 -3.45 12.32
CA GLY A 324 -16.29 -3.42 13.08
C GLY A 324 -16.79 -2.05 13.55
N ALA A 325 -16.07 -0.95 13.30
CA ALA A 325 -16.41 0.35 13.89
C ALA A 325 -17.10 1.36 12.96
N ASP A 326 -17.05 1.15 11.62
CA ASP A 326 -17.61 2.11 10.64
C ASP A 326 -18.76 1.55 9.78
N SER A 327 -19.33 0.39 10.14
CA SER A 327 -20.49 -0.19 9.42
C SER A 327 -21.80 -0.19 10.21
N SER A 328 -21.85 0.49 11.36
CA SER A 328 -23.08 0.68 12.13
C SER A 328 -23.57 2.13 12.11
N GLU A 329 -23.70 2.74 10.92
CA GLU A 329 -24.59 3.89 10.71
C GLU A 329 -24.84 4.12 9.21
N SER A 330 -25.66 3.28 8.61
CA SER A 330 -26.59 3.68 7.55
C SER A 330 -27.75 2.67 7.52
N LYS A 331 -28.83 3.04 8.21
CA LYS A 331 -30.17 2.52 7.94
C LYS A 331 -30.85 3.46 6.96
#